data_AF-A0A953WFF1-F1
#
_entry.id   AF-A0A953WFF1-F1
#
_cell.length_a   1.000
_cell.length_b   1.000
_cell.length_c   1.000
_cell.angle_alpha   90.00
_cell.angle_beta   90.00
_cell.angle_gamma   90.00
#
_symmetry.space_group_name_H-M   'P 1'
#
loop_
_entity.id
_entity.type
_entity.pdbx_description
1 polymer ?
#
loop_
_entity_poly.entity_id
_entity_poly.type
_entity_poly.pdbx_seq_one_letter_code
_entity_poly.pdbx_strand_id
1 'polypeptide(L)' 'MLDGEERAIQWAYLNKVELDFSRPGKPPDNAYIESLNSQLRQECFNATWFLSMGDARTRLNEWRTDYNEYRPHSAT' A
#
# COMPACT_ATOMS: atom_id res chain seq x y z
N MET A 1 -17.16 -0.67 -23.27
CA MET A 1 -17.02 -1.07 -21.86
C MET A 1 -15.79 -0.33 -21.37
N LEU A 2 -15.92 0.56 -20.38
CA LEU A 2 -14.78 1.34 -19.89
C LEU A 2 -13.72 0.39 -19.32
N ASP A 3 -12.45 0.68 -19.54
CA ASP A 3 -11.35 -0.11 -18.97
C ASP A 3 -11.20 0.12 -17.45
N GLY A 4 -10.24 -0.56 -16.82
CA GLY A 4 -10.04 -0.46 -15.37
C GLY A 4 -9.61 0.93 -14.89
N GLU A 5 -8.86 1.68 -15.70
CA GLU A 5 -8.33 2.99 -15.36
C GLU A 5 -9.41 4.07 -15.52
N GLU A 6 -10.18 4.00 -16.60
CA GLU A 6 -11.32 4.89 -16.84
C GLU A 6 -12.35 4.79 -15.71
N ARG A 7 -12.57 3.60 -15.15
CA ARG A 7 -13.46 3.40 -14.00
C ARG A 7 -12.91 4.05 -12.72
N ALA A 8 -11.60 3.98 -12.49
CA ALA A 8 -10.97 4.60 -11.33
C ALA A 8 -11.03 6.14 -11.42
N ILE A 9 -10.77 6.70 -12.60
CA ILE A 9 -10.87 8.15 -12.85
C ILE A 9 -12.32 8.62 -12.67
N GLN A 10 -13.28 7.88 -13.23
CA GLN A 10 -14.70 8.21 -13.08
C GLN A 10 -15.12 8.19 -11.61
N TRP A 11 -14.70 7.18 -10.84
CA TRP A 11 -14.99 7.11 -9.41
C TRP A 11 -14.39 8.29 -8.65
N ALA A 12 -13.13 8.65 -8.92
CA ALA A 12 -12.47 9.77 -8.25
C ALA A 12 -13.19 11.09 -8.53
N TYR A 13 -13.59 11.33 -9.78
CA TYR A 13 -14.38 12.49 -10.17
C TYR A 13 -15.72 12.56 -9.41
N LEU A 14 -16.47 11.45 -9.38
CA LEU A 14 -17.77 11.38 -8.69
C LEU A 14 -17.64 11.59 -7.17
N ASN A 15 -16.52 11.19 -6.57
CA ASN A 15 -16.26 11.33 -5.14
C ASN A 15 -15.48 12.61 -4.78
N LYS A 16 -15.22 13.50 -5.74
CA LYS A 16 -14.42 14.73 -5.55
C LYS A 16 -13.03 14.45 -4.96
N VAL A 17 -12.43 13.34 -5.35
CA VAL A 17 -11.07 12.96 -4.99
C VAL A 17 -10.12 13.55 -6.03
N GLU A 18 -9.15 14.33 -5.58
CA GLU A 18 -8.06 14.82 -6.43
C GLU A 18 -7.09 13.68 -6.72
N LEU A 19 -6.73 13.51 -8.00
CA LEU A 19 -5.76 12.52 -8.44
C LEU A 19 -4.41 13.19 -8.61
N ASP A 20 -3.42 12.73 -7.84
CA ASP A 20 -2.02 13.12 -8.00
C ASP A 20 -1.24 11.93 -8.57
N PHE A 21 -0.64 12.13 -9.75
CA PHE A 21 0.10 11.10 -10.46
C PHE A 21 1.60 11.33 -10.29
N SER A 22 2.32 10.26 -9.96
CA SER A 22 3.78 10.28 -9.93
C SER A 22 4.34 10.70 -11.28
N ARG A 23 5.29 11.63 -11.30
CA ARG A 23 5.91 12.08 -12.55
C ARG A 23 6.95 11.06 -13.03
N PRO A 24 7.01 10.78 -14.35
CA PRO A 24 8.06 9.93 -14.91
C PRO A 24 9.46 10.45 -14.54
N GLY A 25 10.33 9.55 -14.10
CA GLY A 25 11.71 9.89 -13.72
C GLY A 25 11.85 10.68 -12.41
N LYS A 26 10.81 10.74 -11.57
CA LYS A 26 10.87 11.39 -10.26
C LYS A 26 10.65 10.41 -9.10
N PRO A 27 11.71 9.69 -8.67
CA PRO A 27 11.64 8.74 -7.55
C PRO A 27 11.01 9.27 -6.25
N PRO A 28 11.23 10.55 -5.86
CA PRO A 28 10.62 11.09 -4.65
C PRO A 28 9.09 11.04 -4.63
N ASP A 29 8.43 11.07 -5.79
CA ASP A 29 6.96 11.03 -5.87
C ASP A 29 6.41 9.66 -5.40
N ASN A 30 7.21 8.60 -5.40
CA ASN A 30 6.82 7.24 -4.97
C ASN A 30 7.55 6.75 -3.71
N ALA A 31 8.45 7.55 -3.13
CA ALA A 31 9.36 7.11 -2.06
C ALA A 31 8.63 6.55 -0.82
N TYR A 32 7.47 7.11 -0.49
CA TYR A 32 6.66 6.64 0.63
C TYR A 32 6.12 5.23 0.40
N ILE A 33 5.50 4.99 -0.77
CA ILE A 33 4.95 3.67 -1.13
C ILE A 33 6.07 2.64 -1.28
N GLU A 34 7.23 3.03 -1.81
CA GLU A 34 8.40 2.16 -1.89
C GLU A 34 8.92 1.75 -0.50
N SER A 35 9.00 2.69 0.44
CA SER A 35 9.39 2.40 1.82
C SER A 35 8.42 1.45 2.50
N LEU A 36 7.11 1.71 2.35
CA LEU A 36 6.05 0.85 2.89
C LEU A 36 6.12 -0.56 2.32
N ASN A 37 6.27 -0.70 0.99
CA ASN A 37 6.38 -2.01 0.34
C ASN A 37 7.65 -2.77 0.77
N SER A 38 8.77 -2.05 0.97
CA SER A 38 10.00 -2.63 1.49
C SER A 38 9.80 -3.18 2.91
N GLN A 39 9.19 -2.39 3.78
CA GLN A 39 8.90 -2.78 5.17
C GLN A 39 7.95 -3.96 5.25
N LEU A 40 6.82 -3.91 4.52
CA LEU A 40 5.88 -5.03 4.44
C LEU A 40 6.58 -6.34 4.03
N ARG A 41 7.47 -6.25 3.03
CA ARG A 41 8.22 -7.42 2.58
C ARG A 41 9.15 -7.96 3.66
N GLN A 42 9.91 -7.09 4.33
CA GLN A 42 10.88 -7.50 5.34
C GLN A 42 10.20 -8.04 6.60
N GLU A 43 9.18 -7.34 7.09
CA GLU A 43 8.57 -7.58 8.39
C GLU A 43 7.45 -8.61 8.34
N CYS A 44 6.70 -8.71 7.23
CA CYS A 44 5.59 -9.67 7.10
C CYS A 44 5.98 -10.84 6.19
N PHE A 45 6.25 -10.58 4.91
CA PHE A 45 6.40 -11.65 3.92
C PHE A 45 7.64 -12.51 4.08
N ASN A 46 8.79 -11.91 4.39
CA ASN A 46 10.03 -12.65 4.54
C ASN A 46 10.17 -13.28 5.93
N ALA A 47 9.50 -12.72 6.94
CA ALA A 47 9.54 -13.20 8.31
C ALA A 47 8.56 -14.35 8.57
N THR A 48 7.61 -14.60 7.66
CA THR A 48 6.47 -15.48 7.93
C THR A 48 6.23 -16.50 6.82
N TRP A 49 6.01 -17.76 7.22
CA TRP A 49 5.50 -18.79 6.32
C TRP A 49 3.98 -18.77 6.31
N PHE A 50 3.39 -18.83 5.12
CA PHE A 50 1.94 -18.86 4.94
C PHE A 50 1.45 -20.28 4.69
N LEU A 51 0.42 -20.68 5.44
CA LEU A 51 -0.18 -22.01 5.32
C LEU A 51 -1.29 -22.05 4.25
N SER A 52 -1.88 -20.90 3.93
CA SER A 52 -2.91 -20.74 2.90
C SER A 52 -3.09 -19.27 2.52
N MET A 53 -3.89 -18.98 1.49
CA MET A 53 -4.29 -17.62 1.16
C MET A 53 -5.10 -16.93 2.28
N GLY A 54 -5.91 -17.70 3.04
CA GLY A 54 -6.66 -17.18 4.18
C GLY A 54 -5.75 -16.77 5.34
N ASP A 55 -4.74 -17.59 5.62
CA ASP A 55 -3.70 -17.30 6.60
C ASP A 55 -2.87 -16.07 6.18
N ALA A 56 -2.45 -15.98 4.92
CA ALA A 56 -1.77 -14.82 4.38
C ALA A 56 -2.59 -13.53 4.53
N ARG A 57 -3.89 -13.55 4.22
CA ARG A 57 -4.78 -12.39 4.39
C ARG A 57 -4.92 -12.00 5.86
N THR A 58 -4.98 -12.97 6.77
CA THR A 58 -5.09 -12.71 8.21
C THR A 58 -3.83 -12.01 8.73
N ARG A 59 -2.66 -12.59 8.46
CA ARG A 59 -1.36 -12.04 8.88
C ARG A 59 -1.05 -10.67 8.26
N LEU A 60 -1.46 -10.45 7.01
CA LEU A 60 -1.35 -9.14 6.37
C LEU A 60 -2.21 -8.08 7.06
N ASN A 61 -3.43 -8.44 7.49
CA ASN A 61 -4.30 -7.51 8.20
C ASN A 61 -3.76 -7.20 9.60
N GLU A 62 -3.23 -8.20 10.31
CA GLU A 62 -2.55 -8.02 11.60
C GLU A 62 -1.36 -7.09 11.45
N TRP A 63 -0.46 -7.36 10.50
CA TRP A 63 0.69 -6.47 10.24
C TRP A 63 0.25 -5.05 9.88
N ARG A 64 -0.80 -4.88 9.07
CA ARG A 64 -1.34 -3.55 8.72
C ARG A 64 -1.87 -2.81 9.95
N THR A 65 -2.58 -3.50 10.84
CA THR A 65 -3.08 -2.93 12.08
C THR A 65 -1.91 -2.49 12.95
N ASP A 66 -0.92 -3.36 13.16
CA ASP A 66 0.28 -3.05 13.94
C ASP A 66 1.06 -1.87 13.36
N TYR A 67 1.26 -1.86 12.04
CA TYR A 67 1.94 -0.79 11.32
C TYR A 67 1.27 0.58 11.50
N ASN A 68 -0.07 0.61 11.50
CA ASN A 68 -0.84 1.85 11.59
C ASN A 68 -1.04 2.32 13.05
N GLU A 69 -1.15 1.41 14.01
CA GLU A 69 -1.53 1.73 15.39
C GLU A 69 -0.34 1.88 16.34
N TYR A 70 0.73 1.09 16.16
CA TYR A 70 1.78 0.95 17.17
C TYR A 70 3.14 1.44 16.75
N ARG A 71 3.29 1.99 15.55
CA ARG A 71 4.60 2.45 15.10
C ARG A 71 5.03 3.62 15.99
N PRO A 72 6.10 3.49 16.80
CA PRO A 72 6.72 4.68 17.37
C PRO A 72 7.10 5.53 16.16
N HIS A 73 6.77 6.82 16.21
CA HIS A 73 7.23 7.78 15.21
C HIS A 73 8.77 7.79 15.23
N SER A 74 9.39 6.81 14.58
CA SER A 74 10.78 6.84 14.19
C SER A 74 10.83 7.84 13.04
N ALA A 75 10.73 9.11 13.41
CA ALA A 75 11.41 10.16 12.70
C ALA A 75 12.88 9.73 12.68
N THR A 76 13.32 9.25 11.53
CA THR A 76 14.74 9.29 11.21
C THR A 76 15.17 10.75 11.16
#